data_AF-A0A6C0K541-F1
#
_entry.id   AF-A0A6C0K541-F1
#
_cell.length_a   1.000
_cell.length_b   1.000
_cell.length_c   1.000
_cell.angle_alpha   90.00
_cell.angle_beta   90.00
_cell.angle_gamma   90.00
#
_symmetry.space_group_name_H-M   'P 1'
#
loop_
_entity.id
_entity.type
_entity.pdbx_description
1 polymer ?
#
loop_
_entity_poly.entity_id
_entity_poly.type
_entity_poly.pdbx_seq_one_letter_code
_entity_poly.pdbx_strand_id
1 'polypeptide(L)'
;MSFGGPPPNTIPPSGPFESALTSVASSPYAIALGIFTLNIASRFLPFEITKGQEQFLNQPIVRRLVIFAIFFVATRNLVTAGWLAFVTILCIGYLFNENSSLYLFGHGHDNMNNATKSVGDTLALTPEEQQTLKVLSDKADKVRKAAEKPIQLAKPPAPHKKYQQALETLWLL
;
A
#
# COMPACT_ATOMS: atom_id res chain seq x y z
N MET A 1 44.26 2.59 -24.99
CA MET A 1 42.93 2.33 -25.59
C MET A 1 42.04 3.51 -25.24
N SER A 2 41.76 4.39 -26.20
CA SER A 2 40.89 5.56 -25.96
C SER A 2 39.45 5.06 -25.97
N PHE A 3 38.82 5.02 -24.80
CA PHE A 3 37.39 4.69 -24.62
C PHE A 3 36.47 5.86 -25.02
N GLY A 4 36.96 6.84 -25.78
CA GLY A 4 36.14 7.90 -26.36
C GLY A 4 35.59 7.44 -27.70
N GLY A 5 34.36 6.93 -27.71
CA GLY A 5 33.58 6.92 -28.95
C GLY A 5 33.49 8.33 -29.55
N PRO A 6 33.03 8.49 -30.81
CA PRO A 6 32.83 9.80 -31.40
C PRO A 6 32.05 10.69 -30.42
N PRO A 7 32.47 11.94 -30.18
CA PRO A 7 31.70 12.84 -29.34
C PRO A 7 30.26 12.86 -29.88
N PRO A 8 29.24 12.71 -29.01
CA PRO A 8 27.86 12.78 -29.46
C PRO A 8 27.67 14.06 -30.28
N ASN A 9 26.92 13.97 -31.37
CA ASN A 9 26.68 15.10 -32.28
C ASN A 9 25.88 16.18 -31.55
N THR A 10 26.57 16.99 -30.75
CA THR A 10 25.98 18.08 -29.97
C THR A 10 25.83 19.27 -30.91
N ILE A 11 24.65 19.86 -30.91
CA ILE A 11 24.39 21.11 -31.61
C ILE A 11 25.43 22.13 -31.10
N PRO A 12 26.22 22.78 -31.97
CA PRO A 12 27.22 23.73 -31.52
C PRO A 12 26.53 24.84 -30.73
N PRO A 13 27.06 25.24 -29.56
CA PRO A 13 26.39 26.19 -28.69
C PRO A 13 26.18 27.51 -29.44
N SER A 14 24.92 27.95 -29.52
CA SER A 14 24.52 29.15 -30.26
C SER A 14 24.81 30.46 -29.51
N GLY A 15 25.36 30.40 -28.29
CA GLY A 15 25.69 31.57 -27.47
C GLY A 15 26.61 31.26 -26.27
N PRO A 16 27.14 32.29 -25.59
CA PRO A 16 28.13 32.13 -24.52
C PRO A 16 27.59 31.36 -23.30
N PHE A 17 26.28 31.46 -23.02
CA PHE A 17 25.62 30.70 -21.98
C PHE A 17 25.60 29.19 -22.28
N GLU A 18 25.20 28.81 -23.49
CA GLU A 18 25.17 27.42 -23.94
C GLU A 18 26.58 26.80 -23.94
N SER A 19 27.60 27.59 -24.30
CA SER A 19 29.01 27.16 -24.22
C SER A 19 29.44 26.87 -22.78
N ALA A 20 29.04 27.73 -21.82
CA ALA A 20 29.34 27.52 -20.41
C ALA A 20 28.62 26.27 -19.88
N LEU A 21 27.34 26.07 -20.19
CA LEU A 21 26.58 24.88 -19.80
C LEU A 21 27.19 23.60 -20.38
N THR A 22 27.57 23.61 -21.65
CA THR A 22 28.21 22.47 -22.32
C THR A 22 29.57 22.15 -21.70
N SER A 23 30.34 23.18 -21.33
CA SER A 23 31.65 23.01 -20.67
C SER A 23 31.51 22.38 -19.28
N VAL A 24 30.49 22.78 -18.50
CA VAL A 24 30.22 22.19 -17.19
C VAL A 24 29.72 20.74 -17.34
N ALA A 25 28.73 20.51 -18.21
CA ALA A 25 28.10 19.21 -18.40
C ALA A 25 29.04 18.13 -18.96
N SER A 26 30.06 18.53 -19.74
CA SER A 26 31.07 17.63 -20.29
C SER A 26 32.23 17.33 -19.33
N SER A 27 32.32 18.03 -18.19
CA SER A 27 33.40 17.80 -17.22
C SER A 27 33.22 16.47 -16.47
N PRO A 28 34.27 15.64 -16.33
CA PRO A 28 34.18 14.35 -15.61
C PRO A 28 33.70 14.50 -14.16
N TYR A 29 34.05 15.60 -13.50
CA TYR A 29 33.64 15.89 -12.13
C TYR A 29 32.14 16.19 -12.02
N ALA A 30 31.57 16.97 -12.95
CA ALA A 30 30.14 17.22 -12.97
C ALA A 30 29.34 15.95 -13.27
N ILE A 31 29.84 15.10 -14.17
CA ILE A 31 29.22 13.80 -14.47
C ILE A 31 29.26 12.90 -13.22
N ALA A 32 30.41 12.82 -12.55
CA ALA A 32 30.56 12.02 -11.33
C ALA A 32 29.64 12.51 -10.20
N LEU A 33 29.56 13.82 -9.98
CA LEU A 33 28.62 14.43 -9.02
C LEU A 33 27.17 14.16 -9.42
N GLY A 34 26.82 14.29 -10.71
CA GLY A 34 25.47 14.01 -11.20
C GLY A 34 25.02 12.59 -10.92
N ILE A 35 25.88 11.59 -11.18
CA ILE A 35 25.58 10.18 -10.90
C ILE A 35 25.44 9.93 -9.39
N PHE A 36 26.30 10.54 -8.59
CA PHE A 36 26.24 10.45 -7.12
C PHE A 36 24.95 11.04 -6.57
N THR A 37 24.59 12.26 -7.00
CA THR A 37 23.36 12.93 -6.62
C THR A 37 22.13 12.13 -7.07
N LEU A 38 22.13 11.56 -8.27
CA LEU A 38 21.02 10.74 -8.77
C LEU A 38 20.79 9.50 -7.89
N ASN A 39 21.88 8.86 -7.45
CA ASN A 39 21.81 7.70 -6.55
C ASN A 39 21.14 8.06 -5.22
N ILE A 40 21.54 9.18 -4.60
CA ILE A 40 20.96 9.64 -3.33
C ILE A 40 19.51 10.08 -3.54
N ALA A 41 19.25 10.86 -4.59
CA ALA A 41 17.93 11.39 -4.91
C ALA A 41 16.89 10.29 -5.11
N SER A 42 17.29 9.12 -5.66
CA SER A 42 16.39 7.99 -5.87
C SER A 42 15.68 7.50 -4.58
N ARG A 43 16.35 7.63 -3.43
CA ARG A 43 15.80 7.25 -2.13
C ARG A 43 14.83 8.29 -1.55
N PHE A 44 14.95 9.55 -1.96
CA PHE A 44 14.15 10.66 -1.44
C PHE A 44 12.90 10.96 -2.25
N LEU A 45 12.88 10.59 -3.55
CA LEU A 45 11.71 10.76 -4.43
C LEU A 45 10.38 10.24 -3.85
N PRO A 46 10.33 9.08 -3.17
CA PRO A 46 9.07 8.56 -2.62
C PRO A 46 8.48 9.40 -1.48
N PHE A 47 9.29 10.20 -0.77
CA PHE A 47 8.83 10.96 0.41
C PHE A 47 8.02 12.22 0.06
N GLU A 48 8.13 12.71 -1.18
CA GLU A 48 7.40 13.90 -1.66
C GLU A 48 6.09 13.56 -2.37
N ILE A 49 5.81 12.27 -2.56
CA ILE A 49 4.60 11.81 -3.22
C ILE A 49 3.45 11.76 -2.22
N THR A 50 2.38 12.51 -2.50
CA THR A 50 1.16 12.47 -1.69
C THR A 50 0.45 11.12 -1.85
N LYS A 51 -0.35 10.71 -0.85
CA LYS A 51 -1.09 9.43 -0.88
C LYS A 51 -1.96 9.25 -2.14
N GLY A 52 -2.55 10.33 -2.65
CA GLY A 52 -3.35 10.28 -3.88
C GLY A 52 -2.50 10.05 -5.14
N GLN A 53 -1.30 10.64 -5.21
CA GLN A 53 -0.37 10.43 -6.32
C GLN A 53 0.22 9.01 -6.27
N GLU A 54 0.51 8.48 -5.08
CA GLU A 54 0.94 7.10 -4.91
C GLU A 54 -0.12 6.12 -5.43
N GLN A 55 -1.39 6.32 -5.07
CA GLN A 55 -2.50 5.51 -5.57
C GLN A 55 -2.65 5.60 -7.09
N PHE A 56 -2.49 6.79 -7.67
CA PHE A 56 -2.52 6.98 -9.12
C PHE A 56 -1.37 6.23 -9.82
N LEU A 57 -0.13 6.36 -9.33
CA LEU A 57 1.04 5.70 -9.89
C LEU A 57 0.99 4.18 -9.72
N ASN A 58 0.37 3.70 -8.65
CA ASN A 58 0.16 2.27 -8.39
C ASN A 58 -0.98 1.66 -9.23
N GLN A 59 -1.74 2.44 -10.00
CA GLN A 59 -2.73 1.86 -10.90
C GLN A 59 -2.06 0.98 -11.95
N PRO A 60 -2.60 -0.22 -12.25
CA PRO A 60 -1.98 -1.16 -13.17
C PRO A 60 -1.84 -0.61 -14.59
N ILE A 61 -2.78 0.24 -15.04
CA ILE A 61 -2.68 0.94 -16.33
C ILE A 61 -1.50 1.92 -16.31
N VAL A 62 -1.37 2.74 -15.26
CA VAL A 62 -0.34 3.78 -15.17
C VAL A 62 1.04 3.14 -15.10
N ARG A 63 1.21 2.09 -14.30
CA ARG A 63 2.46 1.34 -14.22
C ARG A 63 2.88 0.75 -15.58
N ARG A 64 1.94 0.22 -16.37
CA ARG A 64 2.21 -0.28 -17.74
C ARG A 64 2.58 0.85 -18.70
N LEU A 65 1.92 2.01 -18.61
CA LEU A 65 2.25 3.20 -19.41
C LEU A 65 3.63 3.76 -19.07
N VAL A 66 4.03 3.74 -17.80
CA VAL A 66 5.38 4.15 -17.37
C VAL A 66 6.46 3.25 -17.98
N ILE A 67 6.27 1.93 -17.95
CA ILE A 67 7.20 0.98 -18.59
C ILE A 67 7.31 1.26 -20.09
N PHE A 68 6.18 1.48 -20.77
CA PHE A 68 6.17 1.87 -22.17
C PHE A 68 6.91 3.20 -22.41
N ALA A 69 6.67 4.22 -21.57
CA ALA A 69 7.32 5.52 -21.70
C ALA A 69 8.84 5.42 -21.56
N ILE A 70 9.34 4.59 -20.63
CA ILE A 70 10.78 4.32 -20.47
C ILE A 70 11.36 3.75 -21.77
N PHE A 71 10.73 2.73 -22.35
CA PHE A 71 11.19 2.15 -23.62
C PHE A 71 11.06 3.11 -24.80
N PHE A 72 10.02 3.95 -24.82
CA PHE A 72 9.83 4.97 -25.85
C PHE A 72 10.92 6.04 -25.81
N VAL A 73 11.29 6.51 -24.62
CA VAL A 73 12.39 7.46 -24.44
C VAL A 73 13.73 6.85 -24.87
N ALA A 74 13.95 5.56 -24.56
CA ALA A 74 15.17 4.84 -24.90
C ALA A 74 15.31 4.56 -26.41
N THR A 75 14.23 4.14 -27.07
CA THR A 75 14.27 3.69 -28.47
C THR A 75 13.90 4.77 -29.49
N ARG A 76 13.17 5.81 -29.06
CA ARG A 76 12.60 6.86 -29.93
C ARG A 76 11.74 6.33 -31.09
N ASN A 77 11.28 5.08 -31.01
CA ASN A 77 10.47 4.43 -32.03
C ASN A 77 9.23 3.80 -31.37
N LEU A 78 8.04 4.19 -31.84
CA LEU A 78 6.77 3.79 -31.25
C LEU A 78 6.51 2.27 -31.35
N VAL A 79 6.81 1.68 -32.50
CA VAL A 79 6.56 0.24 -32.75
C VAL A 79 7.52 -0.60 -31.91
N THR A 80 8.80 -0.25 -31.92
CA THR A 80 9.83 -0.96 -31.14
C THR A 80 9.55 -0.85 -29.65
N ALA A 81 9.21 0.33 -29.15
CA ALA A 81 8.86 0.54 -27.75
C ALA A 81 7.61 -0.26 -27.33
N GLY A 82 6.60 -0.32 -28.19
CA GLY A 82 5.39 -1.10 -27.95
C GLY A 82 5.68 -2.59 -27.79
N TRP A 83 6.51 -3.16 -28.68
CA TRP A 83 6.89 -4.57 -28.63
C TRP A 83 7.74 -4.90 -27.40
N LEU A 84 8.73 -4.06 -27.06
CA LEU A 84 9.54 -4.24 -25.85
C LEU A 84 8.69 -4.16 -24.59
N ALA A 85 7.78 -3.19 -24.52
CA ALA A 85 6.88 -3.04 -23.38
C ALA A 85 5.95 -4.24 -23.25
N PHE A 86 5.37 -4.73 -24.35
CA PHE A 86 4.49 -5.89 -24.37
C PHE A 86 5.19 -7.15 -23.86
N VAL A 87 6.36 -7.48 -24.42
CA VAL A 87 7.15 -8.64 -23.99
C VAL A 87 7.56 -8.50 -22.52
N THR A 88 7.96 -7.31 -22.09
CA THR A 88 8.38 -7.05 -20.70
C THR A 88 7.23 -7.21 -19.71
N ILE A 89 6.04 -6.67 -20.04
CA ILE A 89 4.83 -6.81 -19.21
C ILE A 89 4.41 -8.29 -19.15
N LEU A 90 4.54 -9.03 -20.25
CA LEU A 90 4.26 -10.46 -20.28
C LEU A 90 5.24 -11.24 -19.39
N CYS A 91 6.54 -11.00 -19.55
CA CYS A 91 7.58 -11.67 -18.77
C CYS A 91 7.45 -11.37 -17.27
N ILE A 92 7.41 -10.10 -16.88
CA ILE A 92 7.41 -9.71 -15.45
C ILE A 92 6.03 -9.90 -14.81
N GLY A 93 4.96 -9.60 -15.55
CA GLY A 93 3.59 -9.64 -15.03
C GLY A 93 2.99 -11.04 -14.99
N TYR A 94 3.44 -11.96 -15.85
CA TYR A 94 2.84 -13.28 -16.00
C TYR A 94 3.86 -14.42 -15.93
N LEU A 95 4.94 -14.37 -16.73
CA LEU A 95 5.85 -15.50 -16.90
C LEU A 95 6.76 -15.72 -15.68
N PHE A 96 7.17 -14.64 -15.02
CA PHE A 96 8.00 -14.64 -13.80
C PHE A 96 7.22 -14.22 -12.56
N ASN A 97 5.89 -14.06 -12.68
CA ASN A 97 5.04 -13.71 -11.55
C ASN A 97 4.53 -14.99 -10.89
N GLU A 98 4.97 -15.25 -9.67
CA GLU A 98 4.58 -16.40 -8.84
C GLU A 98 3.07 -16.47 -8.55
N ASN A 99 2.37 -15.34 -8.61
CA ASN A 99 0.93 -15.27 -8.38
C ASN A 99 0.10 -15.40 -9.68
N SER A 100 0.75 -15.65 -10.82
CA SER A 100 0.12 -15.84 -12.13
C SER A 100 0.05 -17.33 -12.49
N SER A 101 -1.04 -17.75 -13.15
CA SER A 101 -1.21 -19.13 -13.62
C SER A 101 -0.16 -19.57 -14.64
N LEU A 102 0.57 -18.63 -15.23
CA LEU A 102 1.55 -18.83 -16.30
C LEU A 102 3.00 -18.71 -15.80
N TYR A 103 3.23 -18.87 -14.49
CA TYR A 103 4.56 -18.86 -13.90
C TYR A 103 5.44 -20.00 -14.47
N LEU A 104 6.51 -19.63 -15.17
CA LEU A 104 7.34 -20.54 -15.95
C LEU A 104 8.19 -21.49 -15.09
N PHE A 105 8.57 -21.05 -13.88
CA PHE A 105 9.31 -21.89 -12.92
C PHE A 105 8.36 -22.71 -12.05
N GLY A 106 7.33 -23.27 -12.68
CA GLY A 106 6.22 -23.99 -12.05
C GLY A 106 6.65 -24.85 -10.87
N HIS A 107 5.79 -24.86 -9.86
CA HIS A 107 5.91 -25.60 -8.61
C HIS A 107 6.46 -27.01 -8.84
N GLY A 108 7.75 -27.20 -8.52
CA GLY A 108 8.24 -28.51 -8.14
C GLY A 108 7.51 -28.91 -6.86
N HIS A 109 6.53 -29.80 -7.00
CA HIS A 109 5.53 -30.24 -6.02
C HIS A 109 4.29 -29.37 -5.91
N ASP A 110 3.28 -29.79 -6.68
CA ASP A 110 1.91 -29.83 -6.23
C ASP A 110 1.82 -30.29 -4.77
N ASN A 111 1.58 -29.36 -3.86
CA ASN A 111 0.65 -29.63 -2.77
C ASN A 111 -0.65 -28.94 -3.15
N MET A 112 -1.48 -29.71 -3.84
CA MET A 112 -2.84 -29.39 -4.22
C MET A 112 -3.74 -29.24 -2.97
N ASN A 113 -3.54 -28.19 -2.17
CA ASN A 113 -4.33 -27.92 -0.97
C ASN A 113 -4.97 -26.51 -0.95
N ASN A 114 -5.21 -25.90 -2.12
CA ASN A 114 -5.91 -24.59 -2.16
C ASN A 114 -7.02 -24.45 -3.22
N ALA A 115 -7.48 -25.56 -3.80
CA ALA A 115 -8.73 -25.59 -4.57
C ALA A 115 -9.76 -26.63 -4.10
N THR A 116 -9.36 -27.52 -3.19
CA THR A 116 -10.30 -28.29 -2.38
C THR A 116 -9.89 -28.13 -0.93
N LYS A 117 -10.13 -26.95 -0.33
CA LYS A 117 -10.39 -26.97 1.11
C LYS A 117 -11.65 -27.81 1.26
N SER A 118 -11.46 -29.06 1.67
CA SER A 118 -12.51 -29.86 2.27
C SER A 118 -13.26 -28.93 3.21
N VAL A 119 -14.59 -28.93 3.15
CA VAL A 119 -15.45 -28.14 4.05
C VAL A 119 -15.02 -28.31 5.52
N GLY A 120 -14.34 -29.42 5.87
CA GLY A 120 -13.70 -29.65 7.17
C GLY A 120 -12.50 -28.75 7.54
N ASP A 121 -11.66 -28.30 6.60
CA ASP A 121 -10.46 -27.50 6.91
C ASP A 121 -10.77 -26.01 7.10
N THR A 122 -11.86 -25.52 6.51
CA THR A 122 -12.43 -24.19 6.81
C THR A 122 -13.19 -24.15 8.15
N LEU A 123 -13.48 -25.31 8.75
CA LEU A 123 -14.13 -25.43 10.06
C LEU A 123 -13.14 -25.72 11.19
N ALA A 124 -11.89 -26.07 10.86
CA ALA A 124 -10.81 -26.23 11.82
C ALA A 124 -10.28 -24.84 12.18
N LEU A 125 -10.71 -24.32 13.33
CA LEU A 125 -10.20 -23.08 13.90
C LEU A 125 -8.68 -23.17 14.02
N THR A 126 -7.98 -22.25 13.35
CA THR A 126 -6.54 -22.08 13.54
C THR A 126 -6.26 -21.73 15.01
N PRO A 127 -5.08 -22.06 15.56
CA PRO A 127 -4.77 -21.79 16.97
C PRO A 127 -4.93 -20.31 17.34
N GLU A 128 -4.74 -19.39 16.39
CA GLU A 128 -4.94 -17.95 16.58
C GLU A 128 -6.43 -17.55 16.64
N GLU A 129 -7.29 -18.19 15.82
CA GLU A 129 -8.73 -17.96 15.86
C GLU A 129 -9.36 -18.51 17.14
N GLN A 130 -8.87 -19.65 17.65
CA GLN A 130 -9.31 -20.19 18.95
C GLN A 130 -8.96 -19.25 20.11
N GLN A 131 -7.77 -18.65 20.09
CA GLN A 131 -7.37 -17.66 21.09
C GLN A 131 -8.24 -16.40 21.00
N THR A 132 -8.55 -15.94 19.79
CA THR A 132 -9.42 -14.79 19.56
C THR A 132 -10.84 -15.07 20.06
N LEU A 133 -11.40 -16.24 19.75
CA LEU A 133 -12.71 -16.65 20.27
C LEU A 133 -12.72 -16.72 21.81
N LYS A 134 -11.66 -17.25 22.42
CA LYS A 134 -11.53 -17.32 23.88
C LYS A 134 -11.46 -15.93 24.52
N VAL A 135 -10.73 -15.00 23.90
CA VAL A 135 -10.67 -13.60 24.37
C VAL A 135 -12.03 -12.92 24.22
N LEU A 136 -12.74 -13.16 23.12
CA LEU A 136 -14.07 -12.61 22.88
C LEU A 136 -15.12 -13.19 23.85
N SER A 137 -15.07 -14.50 24.14
CA SER A 137 -15.96 -15.12 25.13
C SER A 137 -15.67 -14.60 26.54
N ASP A 138 -14.39 -14.51 26.92
CA ASP A 138 -13.99 -13.95 28.23
C ASP A 138 -14.42 -12.48 28.37
N LYS A 139 -14.36 -11.71 27.28
CA LYS A 139 -14.89 -10.34 27.25
C LYS A 139 -16.40 -10.30 27.33
N ALA A 140 -17.11 -11.16 26.60
CA ALA A 140 -18.57 -11.23 26.64
C ALA A 140 -19.06 -11.62 28.05
N ASP A 141 -18.42 -12.59 28.71
CA ASP A 141 -18.73 -12.99 30.08
C ASP A 141 -18.38 -11.90 31.09
N LYS A 142 -17.29 -11.16 30.89
CA LYS A 142 -16.98 -9.98 31.72
C LYS A 142 -17.99 -8.86 31.52
N VAL A 143 -18.44 -8.60 30.29
CA VAL A 143 -19.49 -7.61 30.01
C VAL A 143 -20.80 -8.05 30.62
N ARG A 144 -21.16 -9.33 30.52
CA ARG A 144 -22.38 -9.88 31.15
C ARG A 144 -22.31 -9.83 32.67
N LYS A 145 -21.18 -10.18 33.29
CA LYS A 145 -20.95 -10.03 34.73
C LYS A 145 -20.88 -8.57 35.18
N ALA A 146 -20.42 -7.66 34.33
CA ALA A 146 -20.45 -6.22 34.57
C ALA A 146 -21.85 -5.63 34.39
N ALA A 147 -22.67 -6.19 33.49
CA ALA A 147 -24.08 -5.86 33.32
C ALA A 147 -24.97 -6.50 34.40
N GLU A 148 -24.56 -7.64 34.97
CA GLU A 148 -25.17 -8.30 36.13
C GLU A 148 -24.73 -7.67 37.45
N LYS A 149 -23.73 -6.76 37.48
CA LYS A 149 -23.57 -5.89 38.64
C LYS A 149 -24.84 -5.04 38.69
N PRO A 150 -25.69 -5.21 39.72
CA PRO A 150 -26.93 -4.48 39.79
C PRO A 150 -26.59 -3.00 39.71
N ILE A 151 -27.25 -2.30 38.79
CA ILE A 151 -27.39 -0.84 38.87
C ILE A 151 -27.77 -0.57 40.33
N GLN A 152 -26.87 0.02 41.11
CA GLN A 152 -27.23 0.54 42.41
C GLN A 152 -28.18 1.71 42.14
N LEU A 153 -29.45 1.40 41.94
CA LEU A 153 -30.50 2.39 41.97
C LEU A 153 -30.51 2.88 43.41
N ALA A 154 -29.93 4.07 43.63
CA ALA A 154 -29.98 4.73 44.92
C ALA A 154 -31.42 4.65 45.42
N LYS A 155 -31.60 4.11 46.63
CA LYS A 155 -32.89 3.94 47.29
C LYS A 155 -33.70 5.24 47.11
N PRO A 156 -34.90 5.21 46.51
CA PRO A 156 -35.66 6.43 46.30
C PRO A 156 -35.89 7.12 47.65
N PRO A 157 -35.73 8.44 47.74
CA PRO A 157 -35.89 9.16 49.00
C PRO A 157 -37.29 8.91 49.55
N ALA A 158 -37.38 8.61 50.85
CA ALA A 158 -38.64 8.30 51.50
C ALA A 158 -39.65 9.45 51.32
N PRO A 159 -40.94 9.16 51.11
CA PRO A 159 -41.95 10.19 50.89
C PRO A 159 -42.03 11.12 52.11
N HIS A 160 -41.96 12.42 51.85
CA HIS A 160 -41.97 13.44 52.90
C HIS A 160 -43.34 13.45 53.59
N LYS A 161 -43.38 13.09 54.88
CA LYS A 161 -44.61 12.87 55.68
C LYS A 161 -45.67 13.98 55.60
N LYS A 162 -45.26 15.23 55.30
CA LYS A 162 -46.17 16.36 55.10
C LYS A 162 -47.23 16.13 54.01
N TYR A 163 -46.88 15.44 52.92
CA TYR A 163 -47.83 15.18 51.83
C TYR A 163 -48.82 14.07 52.16
N GLN A 164 -48.42 13.09 52.97
CA GLN A 164 -49.32 12.04 53.41
C GLN A 164 -50.38 12.60 54.37
N GLN A 165 -49.99 13.52 55.27
CA GLN A 165 -50.96 14.19 56.14
C GLN A 165 -51.95 15.06 55.36
N ALA A 166 -51.49 15.74 54.29
CA ALA A 166 -52.37 16.55 53.45
C ALA A 166 -53.41 15.72 52.68
N LEU A 167 -53.05 14.50 52.24
CA LEU A 167 -53.95 13.59 51.53
C LEU A 167 -54.99 12.97 52.46
N GLU A 168 -54.61 12.57 53.67
CA GLU A 168 -55.54 12.07 54.70
C GLU A 168 -56.55 13.16 55.11
N THR A 169 -56.13 14.41 55.22
CA THR A 169 -57.04 15.53 55.53
C THR A 169 -58.00 15.87 54.39
N LEU A 170 -57.61 15.63 53.14
CA LEU A 170 -58.45 15.89 51.96
C LEU A 170 -59.47 14.78 51.69
N TRP A 171 -59.25 13.58 52.23
CA TRP A 171 -60.16 12.45 52.08
C TRP A 171 -61.21 12.37 53.20
N LEU A 172 -61.03 13.14 54.28
CA LEU A 172 -61.93 13.23 55.44
C LEU A 172 -62.82 14.50 55.46
N LEU A 173 -62.85 15.25 54.36
CA LEU A 173 -63.73 16.40 54.10
C LEU A 173 -64.73 16.02 53.00
#